data_AF-A0A1R3GA68-F1
#
_entry.id   AF-A0A1R3GA68-F1
#
_cell.length_a   1.000
_cell.length_b   1.000
_cell.length_c   1.000
_cell.angle_alpha   90.00
_cell.angle_beta   90.00
_cell.angle_gamma   90.00
#
_symmetry.space_group_name_H-M   'P 1'
#
loop_
_entity.id
_entity.type
_entity.pdbx_description
1 polymer ?
#
loop_
_entity_poly.entity_id
_entity_poly.type
_entity_poly.pdbx_seq_one_letter_code
_entity_poly.pdbx_strand_id
1 'polypeptide(L)' 'MAWLGWWLKAKFPHANFAITNFILNIEDLSLLTLPKRSVKLVLWMPPPSDTWKINVDGSSLGKPGPAGIGGAVRNSTGEE' A
#
# COMPACT_ATOMS: atom_id res chain seq x y z
N MET A 1 -1.17 3.78 -18.46
CA MET A 1 0.05 2.94 -18.51
C MET A 1 1.28 3.56 -17.83
N ALA A 2 1.49 4.88 -17.88
CA ALA A 2 2.66 5.51 -17.24
C ALA A 2 2.76 5.28 -15.71
N TRP A 3 1.64 5.40 -14.98
CA TRP A 3 1.61 5.24 -13.52
C TRP A 3 2.06 3.86 -13.03
N LEU A 4 1.72 2.80 -13.77
CA LEU A 4 2.16 1.44 -13.48
C LEU A 4 3.68 1.31 -13.62
N GLY A 5 4.26 1.93 -14.65
CA GLY A 5 5.70 1.98 -14.86
C GLY A 5 6.46 2.68 -13.72
N TRP A 6 5.94 3.80 -13.21
CA TRP A 6 6.52 4.50 -12.05
C TRP A 6 6.41 3.68 -10.76
N TRP A 7 5.27 3.04 -10.52
CA TRP A 7 5.09 2.15 -9.36
C TRP A 7 6.02 0.94 -9.40
N LEU A 8 6.20 0.33 -10.57
CA LEU A 8 7.13 -0.78 -10.77
C LEU A 8 8.59 -0.36 -10.54
N LYS A 9 8.99 0.81 -11.03
CA LYS A 9 10.35 1.35 -10.80
C LYS A 9 10.61 1.66 -9.32
N ALA A 10 9.61 2.14 -8.59
CA ALA A 10 9.71 2.36 -7.15
C ALA A 10 9.80 1.04 -6.36
N LYS A 11 9.05 0.01 -6.78
CA LYS A 11 9.07 -1.31 -6.14
C LYS A 11 10.33 -2.11 -6.46
N PHE A 12 10.93 -1.89 -7.63
CA PHE A 12 12.13 -2.56 -8.10
C PHE A 12 13.21 -1.54 -8.52
N PRO A 13 13.86 -0.85 -7.57
CA PRO A 13 14.78 0.25 -7.87
C PRO A 13 16.04 -0.15 -8.64
N HIS A 14 16.40 -1.44 -8.65
CA HIS A 14 17.55 -2.00 -9.36
C HIS A 14 17.18 -2.84 -10.59
N ALA A 15 15.90 -2.81 -11.00
CA ALA A 15 15.45 -3.51 -12.19
C ALA A 15 16.04 -2.89 -13.46
N ASN A 16 16.96 -3.60 -14.11
CA ASN A 16 17.52 -3.24 -15.43
C ASN A 16 16.59 -3.68 -16.58
N PHE A 17 15.28 -3.44 -16.47
CA PHE A 17 14.32 -3.79 -17.53
C PHE A 17 13.45 -2.59 -17.93
N ALA A 18 13.22 -2.45 -19.24
CA ALA A 18 12.38 -1.40 -19.80
C ALA A 18 10.91 -1.62 -19.39
N ILE A 19 10.16 -0.53 -19.15
CA ILE A 19 8.74 -0.58 -18.75
C ILE A 19 7.89 -1.40 -19.76
N THR A 20 8.26 -1.37 -21.04
CA THR A 20 7.64 -2.17 -22.11
C THR A 20 7.76 -3.68 -21.91
N ASN A 21 8.84 -4.15 -21.27
CA ASN A 21 9.05 -5.58 -21.01
C ASN A 21 8.03 -6.13 -20.00
N PHE A 22 7.46 -5.29 -19.13
CA PHE A 22 6.42 -5.73 -18.18
C PHE A 22 5.07 -6.02 -18.86
N ILE A 23 4.74 -5.26 -19.93
CA ILE A 23 3.49 -5.45 -20.67
C ILE A 23 3.54 -6.76 -21.47
N LEU A 24 4.72 -7.09 -22.01
CA LEU A 24 4.91 -8.27 -22.87
C LEU A 24 5.20 -9.54 -22.07
N ASN A 25 5.82 -9.45 -20.90
CA ASN A 25 6.31 -10.59 -20.13
C ASN A 25 5.74 -10.61 -18.70
N ILE A 26 4.46 -10.25 -18.55
CA ILE A 26 3.80 -10.24 -17.23
C ILE A 26 3.79 -11.63 -16.56
N GLU A 27 3.81 -12.68 -17.38
CA GLU A 27 3.91 -14.08 -16.95
C GLU A 27 5.29 -14.38 -16.35
N ASP A 28 6.38 -13.84 -16.91
CA ASP A 28 7.74 -14.02 -16.40
C ASP A 28 7.98 -13.30 -15.05
N LEU A 29 7.20 -12.26 -14.76
CA LEU A 29 7.24 -11.60 -13.45
C LEU A 29 6.75 -12.49 -12.31
N SER A 30 5.92 -13.50 -12.61
CA SER A 30 5.48 -14.47 -11.61
C SER A 30 6.63 -15.40 -11.16
N LEU A 31 7.69 -15.52 -11.98
CA LEU A 31 8.87 -16.34 -11.71
C LEU A 31 9.98 -15.61 -10.96
N LEU A 32 9.95 -14.26 -10.95
CA LEU A 32 10.72 -13.47 -9.98
C LEU A 32 10.09 -13.76 -8.62
N THR A 33 10.65 -14.74 -7.92
CA THR A 33 10.26 -15.21 -6.60
C THR A 33 10.26 -14.04 -5.61
N LEU A 34 9.15 -13.30 -5.61
CA LEU A 34 8.90 -12.30 -4.59
C LEU A 34 8.93 -13.04 -3.26
N PRO A 35 9.68 -12.54 -2.28
CA PRO A 35 9.72 -13.18 -0.96
C PRO A 35 8.29 -13.38 -0.50
N LYS A 36 7.96 -14.63 -0.14
CA LYS A 36 6.62 -15.02 0.29
C LYS A 36 6.23 -14.12 1.45
N ARG A 37 5.35 -13.16 1.19
CA ARG A 37 4.98 -12.14 2.18
C ARG A 37 4.31 -12.85 3.34
N SER A 38 4.94 -12.84 4.51
CA SER A 38 4.28 -13.33 5.73
C SER A 38 3.14 -12.36 6.04
N VAL A 39 1.90 -12.81 5.89
CA VAL A 39 0.75 -12.03 6.34
C VAL A 39 0.75 -12.07 7.87
N LYS A 40 1.13 -10.97 8.50
CA LYS A 40 0.92 -10.79 9.94
C LYS A 40 -0.50 -10.31 10.15
N LEU A 41 -1.32 -11.13 10.80
CA LEU A 41 -2.60 -10.67 11.30
C LEU A 41 -2.35 -9.72 12.46
N VAL A 42 -2.63 -8.43 12.25
CA VAL A 42 -2.57 -7.41 13.31
C VAL A 42 -4.00 -7.05 13.66
N LEU A 43 -4.47 -7.53 14.81
CA LEU A 43 -5.77 -7.14 15.34
C LEU A 43 -5.68 -5.74 15.93
N TRP A 44 -6.78 -4.98 15.88
CA TRP A 44 -6.86 -3.72 16.58
C TRP A 44 -6.79 -3.99 18.10
N MET A 45 -5.89 -3.27 18.77
CA MET A 45 -5.83 -3.25 20.23
C MET A 45 -6.11 -1.82 20.72
N PRO A 46 -6.84 -1.63 21.81
CA PRO A 46 -7.02 -0.30 22.39
C PRO A 46 -5.68 0.31 22.80
N PRO A 47 -5.50 1.65 22.69
CA PRO A 47 -4.34 2.30 23.26
C PRO A 47 -4.36 2.22 24.80
N PRO A 48 -3.24 2.50 25.48
CA PRO A 48 -3.23 2.68 26.93
C PRO A 48 -4.23 3.75 27.38
N SER A 49 -4.62 3.70 28.65
CA SER A 49 -5.41 4.77 29.27
C SER A 49 -4.74 6.14 29.07
N ASP A 50 -5.55 7.18 28.96
CA ASP A 50 -5.12 8.57 28.72
C ASP A 50 -4.40 8.79 27.38
N THR A 51 -4.48 7.82 26.46
CA THR A 51 -3.91 7.92 25.11
C THR A 51 -5.01 7.86 24.05
N TRP A 52 -4.84 8.67 23.01
CA TRP A 52 -5.68 8.63 21.81
C TRP A 52 -4.97 7.87 20.68
N LYS A 53 -5.72 7.07 19.94
CA LYS A 53 -5.27 6.37 18.74
C LYS A 53 -5.89 7.01 17.52
N ILE A 54 -5.04 7.39 16.56
CA ILE A 54 -5.47 7.92 15.27
C ILE A 54 -5.24 6.84 14.21
N ASN A 55 -6.31 6.39 13.55
CA ASN A 55 -6.23 5.54 12.37
C ASN A 55 -6.46 6.43 11.15
N VAL A 56 -5.56 6.40 10.16
CA VAL A 56 -5.66 7.20 8.94
C VAL A 56 -5.64 6.25 7.74
N ASP A 57 -6.49 6.52 6.74
CA ASP A 57 -6.50 5.81 5.47
C ASP A 57 -6.70 6.78 4.29
N GLY A 58 -6.27 6.34 3.10
CA GLY A 58 -6.37 7.10 1.87
C GLY A 58 -7.11 6.31 0.79
N SER A 59 -7.96 6.99 0.02
CA SER A 59 -8.69 6.41 -1.10
C SER A 59 -8.39 7.13 -2.40
N SER A 60 -7.98 6.36 -3.41
CA SER A 60 -7.79 6.82 -4.77
C SER A 60 -8.28 5.75 -5.75
N LEU A 61 -9.44 5.97 -6.37
CA LEU A 61 -9.99 5.08 -7.41
C LEU A 61 -10.15 5.87 -8.72
N GLY A 62 -9.35 5.52 -9.73
CA GLY A 62 -9.52 6.03 -11.09
C GLY A 62 -9.34 7.55 -11.30
N LYS A 63 -8.71 8.27 -10.36
CA LYS A 63 -8.55 9.74 -10.44
C LYS A 63 -7.13 10.15 -10.85
N PRO A 64 -6.91 10.77 -12.03
CA PRO A 64 -5.78 11.65 -12.26
C PRO A 64 -6.13 13.02 -11.66
N GLY A 65 -5.89 13.19 -10.36
CA GLY A 65 -6.26 14.40 -9.60
C GLY A 65 -6.25 14.17 -8.09
N PRO A 66 -6.73 15.14 -7.28
CA PRO A 66 -6.75 15.04 -5.83
C PRO A 66 -7.45 13.77 -5.32
N ALA A 67 -6.80 13.08 -4.37
CA ALA A 67 -7.29 11.87 -3.71
C ALA A 67 -7.93 12.21 -2.36
N GLY A 68 -8.74 11.28 -1.84
CA GLY A 68 -9.36 11.42 -0.52
C GLY A 68 -8.46 10.89 0.58
N ILE A 69 -8.43 11.58 1.73
CA ILE A 69 -7.83 11.11 2.98
C ILE A 69 -8.88 11.19 4.08
N GLY A 70 -8.89 10.21 4.97
CA GLY A 70 -9.77 10.19 6.12
C GLY A 70 -9.09 9.55 7.32
N GLY A 71 -9.64 9.77 8.51
CA GLY A 71 -9.15 9.12 9.71
C GLY A 71 -10.20 9.10 10.82
N ALA A 72 -10.00 8.21 11.78
CA ALA A 72 -10.78 8.09 13.00
C ALA A 72 -9.85 8.25 14.20
N VAL A 73 -10.23 9.14 15.12
CA VAL A 73 -9.57 9.34 16.40
C VAL A 73 -10.40 8.59 17.43
N ARG A 74 -9.76 7.77 18.26
CA ARG A 74 -10.44 6.98 19.29
C ARG A 74 -9.67 7.00 20.60
N ASN A 75 -10.38 7.09 21.72
CA ASN A 75 -9.79 6.96 23.05
C ASN A 75 -9.48 5.48 23.39
N SER A 76 -9.08 5.21 24.63
CA SER A 76 -8.79 3.86 25.12
C SER A 76 -10.01 2.93 25.19
N THR A 77 -11.24 3.46 25.19
CA THR A 77 -12.48 2.67 25.14
C THR A 77 -13.00 2.49 23.71
N GLY A 78 -12.39 3.14 22.72
CA GLY A 78 -12.78 3.08 21.31
C GLY A 78 -13.81 4.13 20.90
N GLU A 79 -14.15 5.06 21.78
CA GLU A 79 -15.07 6.18 21.51
C GLU A 79 -14.35 7.31 20.77
N GLU A 80 -15.09 8.02 19.93
CA GLU A 80 -14.60 9.12 19.08
C GLU A 80 -14.51 10.46 19.81
#